data_AF-A0A7S1G5Q4-F1
#
_entry.id   AF-A0A7S1G5Q4-F1
#
_cell.length_a   1.000
_cell.length_b   1.000
_cell.length_c   1.000
_cell.angle_alpha   90.00
_cell.angle_beta   90.00
_cell.angle_gamma   90.00
#
_symmetry.space_group_name_H-M   'P 1'
#
loop_
_entity.id
_entity.type
_entity.pdbx_description
1 polymer ?
#
loop_
_entity_poly.entity_id
_entity_poly.type
_entity_poly.pdbx_seq_one_letter_code
_entity_poly.pdbx_strand_id
1 'polypeptide(L)'
;YSYESPHVRMLRCYNGQLYGGGAVGGNRRVVNPGDIVGILLDADAKTLSYSVNGASQGVCFRDVDGTWHGAIALYGSGRQASLIRTCTGSAALDAFGVVRALEGEDVEGAAFDLACSSPEGLDFSDAGKSVASTATSNTLATLQLGFAPGVGVGIVEFKLVTDRDSDECTAFGVTTKPVRT
;
A
#
# COMPACT_ATOMS: atom_id res chain seq x y z
N TYR A 1 -13.00 1.81 4.28
CA TYR A 1 -12.72 0.40 4.66
C TYR A 1 -13.04 0.21 6.13
N SER A 2 -13.59 -0.94 6.52
CA SER A 2 -13.78 -1.28 7.93
C SER A 2 -12.48 -1.78 8.54
N TYR A 3 -12.36 -1.67 9.87
CA TYR A 3 -11.22 -2.22 10.63
C TYR A 3 -11.05 -3.74 10.45
N GLU A 4 -12.13 -4.44 10.12
CA GLU A 4 -12.17 -5.90 10.04
C GLU A 4 -12.17 -6.44 8.60
N SER A 5 -11.90 -5.60 7.59
CA SER A 5 -11.96 -6.08 6.20
C SER A 5 -10.91 -7.18 5.97
N PRO A 6 -11.32 -8.37 5.50
CA PRO A 6 -10.37 -9.44 5.21
C PRO A 6 -9.56 -9.14 3.94
N HIS A 7 -10.04 -8.24 3.08
CA HIS A 7 -9.52 -8.02 1.73
C HIS A 7 -8.52 -6.88 1.62
N VAL A 8 -8.36 -6.04 2.64
CA VAL A 8 -7.40 -4.93 2.63
C VAL A 8 -6.54 -4.90 3.89
N ARG A 9 -5.36 -4.32 3.77
CA ARG A 9 -4.46 -3.97 4.89
C ARG A 9 -3.92 -2.57 4.60
N MET A 10 -4.41 -1.56 5.32
CA MET A 10 -4.18 -0.16 4.96
C MET A 10 -3.63 0.66 6.14
N LEU A 11 -2.67 1.53 5.86
CA LEU A 11 -2.22 2.62 6.72
C LEU A 11 -2.93 3.92 6.33
N ARG A 12 -3.68 4.51 7.26
CA ARG A 12 -4.35 5.80 7.06
C ARG A 12 -3.37 6.95 7.17
N CYS A 13 -3.36 7.84 6.18
CA CYS A 13 -2.44 8.98 6.18
C CYS A 13 -2.75 9.96 7.32
N TYR A 14 -4.02 10.26 7.58
CA TYR A 14 -4.51 11.23 8.57
C TYR A 14 -3.90 11.09 9.98
N ASN A 15 -3.93 9.87 10.52
CA ASN A 15 -3.64 9.63 11.95
C ASN A 15 -2.77 8.39 12.18
N GLY A 16 -2.29 7.76 11.11
CA GLY A 16 -1.48 6.56 11.17
C GLY A 16 -2.20 5.31 11.65
N GLN A 17 -3.54 5.31 11.69
CA GLN A 17 -4.30 4.12 12.04
C GLN A 17 -4.18 3.02 10.97
N LEU A 18 -4.25 1.78 11.41
CA LEU A 18 -4.23 0.59 10.57
C LEU A 18 -5.66 0.05 10.41
N TYR A 19 -6.06 -0.25 9.18
CA TYR A 19 -7.34 -0.85 8.83
C TYR A 19 -7.16 -2.22 8.15
N GLY A 20 -7.94 -3.21 8.59
CA GLY A 20 -7.91 -4.58 8.07
C GLY A 20 -7.52 -5.59 9.14
N GLY A 21 -7.86 -6.86 8.90
CA GLY A 21 -7.58 -7.94 9.83
C GLY A 21 -6.08 -8.11 10.14
N GLY A 22 -5.75 -8.62 11.32
CA GLY A 22 -4.36 -8.90 11.71
C GLY A 22 -3.51 -7.64 12.01
N ALA A 23 -4.13 -6.47 12.17
CA ALA A 23 -3.43 -5.24 12.53
C ALA A 23 -2.70 -5.37 13.88
N VAL A 24 -1.45 -4.91 13.91
CA VAL A 24 -0.61 -4.88 15.11
C VAL A 24 -0.68 -3.47 15.69
N GLY A 25 -1.31 -3.34 16.86
CA GLY A 25 -1.79 -2.09 17.45
C GLY A 25 -0.81 -0.90 17.49
N GLY A 26 -1.35 0.27 17.83
CA GLY A 26 -0.65 1.55 17.85
C GLY A 26 -0.73 2.30 16.52
N ASN A 27 -0.70 3.63 16.58
CA ASN A 27 -0.66 4.44 15.38
C ASN A 27 0.77 4.46 14.81
N ARG A 28 0.89 4.49 13.48
CA ARG A 28 2.16 4.76 12.80
C ARG A 28 2.31 6.25 12.54
N ARG A 29 3.46 6.65 11.98
CA ARG A 29 3.70 8.03 11.57
C ARG A 29 2.61 8.49 10.61
N VAL A 30 2.06 9.69 10.86
CA VAL A 30 1.17 10.41 9.93
C VAL A 30 1.91 10.65 8.61
N VAL A 31 1.23 10.46 7.49
CA VAL A 31 1.81 10.59 6.14
C VAL A 31 1.28 11.87 5.52
N ASN A 32 2.19 12.75 5.09
CA ASN A 32 1.86 14.05 4.51
C ASN A 32 2.20 14.10 3.01
N PRO A 33 1.60 15.01 2.23
CA PRO A 33 2.02 15.24 0.85
C PRO A 33 3.54 15.44 0.74
N GLY A 34 4.16 14.73 -0.20
CA GLY A 34 5.61 14.64 -0.37
C GLY A 34 6.25 13.41 0.27
N ASP A 35 5.63 12.81 1.29
CA ASP A 35 6.15 11.60 1.93
C ASP A 35 6.07 10.38 1.01
N ILE A 36 7.02 9.47 1.20
CA ILE A 36 7.06 8.17 0.54
C ILE A 36 6.75 7.10 1.58
N VAL A 37 5.78 6.25 1.27
CA VAL A 37 5.40 5.08 2.07
C VAL A 37 5.91 3.83 1.39
N GLY A 38 6.83 3.14 2.05
CA GLY A 38 7.26 1.81 1.65
C GLY A 38 6.41 0.74 2.32
N ILE A 39 6.10 -0.31 1.56
CA ILE A 39 5.36 -1.50 2.00
C ILE A 39 6.25 -2.69 1.71
N LEU A 40 6.49 -3.49 2.74
CA LEU A 40 7.19 -4.77 2.63
C LEU A 40 6.20 -5.87 3.00
N LEU A 41 5.87 -6.72 2.02
CA LEU A 41 5.14 -7.96 2.24
C LEU A 41 6.12 -9.12 2.30
N ASP A 42 6.25 -9.72 3.47
CA ASP A 42 6.97 -10.98 3.64
C ASP A 42 5.96 -12.13 3.55
N ALA A 43 5.97 -12.84 2.43
CA ALA A 43 5.00 -13.89 2.16
C ALA A 43 5.30 -15.17 2.96
N ASP A 44 6.55 -15.41 3.37
CA ASP A 44 6.95 -16.57 4.16
C ASP A 44 6.65 -16.35 5.64
N ALA A 45 6.97 -15.16 6.17
CA ALA A 45 6.61 -14.77 7.53
C ALA A 45 5.14 -14.35 7.68
N LYS A 46 4.42 -14.14 6.56
CA LYS A 46 3.02 -13.69 6.50
C LYS A 46 2.80 -12.36 7.19
N THR A 47 3.75 -11.44 7.03
CA THR A 47 3.72 -10.13 7.65
C THR A 47 3.75 -9.01 6.62
N LEU A 48 3.17 -7.88 7.00
CA LEU A 48 3.28 -6.63 6.24
C LEU A 48 3.83 -5.54 7.15
N SER A 49 4.94 -4.94 6.73
CA SER A 49 5.62 -3.84 7.42
C SER A 49 5.57 -2.57 6.58
N TYR A 50 5.47 -1.41 7.25
CA TYR A 50 5.55 -0.11 6.57
C TYR A 50 6.86 0.59 6.88
N SER A 51 7.29 1.47 5.97
CA SER A 51 8.23 2.54 6.24
C SER A 51 7.63 3.87 5.78
N VAL A 52 8.02 4.97 6.41
CA VAL A 52 7.68 6.32 5.93
C VAL A 52 8.98 7.12 5.81
N ASN A 53 9.29 7.58 4.60
CA ASN A 53 10.56 8.21 4.23
C ASN A 53 11.78 7.34 4.63
N GLY A 54 11.68 6.03 4.40
CA GLY A 54 12.71 5.05 4.77
C GLY A 54 12.75 4.67 6.26
N ALA A 55 12.06 5.41 7.14
CA ALA A 55 12.00 5.08 8.56
C ALA A 55 10.97 3.98 8.84
N SER A 56 11.44 2.84 9.34
CA SER A 56 10.59 1.67 9.65
C SER A 56 9.50 2.00 10.67
N GLN A 57 8.29 1.49 10.40
CA GLN A 57 7.13 1.52 11.30
C GLN A 57 6.88 0.15 11.95
N GLY A 58 7.83 -0.79 11.78
CA GLY A 58 7.74 -2.17 12.24
C GLY A 58 6.67 -2.99 11.50
N VAL A 59 6.46 -4.22 11.99
CA VAL A 59 5.36 -5.07 11.52
C VAL A 59 4.03 -4.42 11.87
N CYS A 60 3.21 -4.18 10.85
CA CYS A 60 1.92 -3.50 10.98
C CYS A 60 0.76 -4.48 10.83
N PHE A 61 0.92 -5.55 10.05
CA PHE A 61 -0.06 -6.61 9.95
C PHE A 61 0.60 -7.99 10.02
N ARG A 62 -0.09 -8.94 10.66
CA ARG A 62 0.18 -10.38 10.63
C ARG A 62 -0.94 -11.11 9.92
N ASP A 63 -0.76 -12.40 9.71
CA ASP A 63 -1.74 -13.28 9.05
C ASP A 63 -2.12 -12.76 7.66
N VAL A 64 -1.11 -12.26 6.93
CA VAL A 64 -1.25 -11.73 5.57
C VAL A 64 -1.00 -12.85 4.56
N ASP A 65 -1.87 -13.86 4.60
CA ASP A 65 -1.82 -15.05 3.75
C ASP A 65 -2.37 -14.79 2.34
N GLY A 66 -1.81 -15.48 1.34
CA GLY A 66 -2.28 -15.45 -0.05
C GLY A 66 -1.63 -14.37 -0.91
N THR A 67 -2.24 -14.07 -2.06
CA THR A 67 -1.70 -13.11 -3.02
C THR A 67 -2.25 -11.71 -2.78
N TRP A 68 -1.34 -10.76 -2.55
CA TRP A 68 -1.67 -9.38 -2.25
C TRP A 68 -1.12 -8.43 -3.30
N HIS A 69 -1.84 -7.36 -3.58
CA HIS A 69 -1.45 -6.34 -4.55
C HIS A 69 -1.33 -5.01 -3.84
N GLY A 70 -0.28 -4.23 -4.14
CA GLY A 70 -0.18 -2.85 -3.66
C GLY A 70 -1.42 -2.06 -4.04
N ALA A 71 -1.91 -1.22 -3.14
CA ALA A 71 -3.17 -0.53 -3.31
C ALA A 71 -3.19 0.83 -2.62
N ILE A 72 -3.98 1.75 -3.19
CA ILE A 72 -4.23 3.08 -2.66
C ILE A 72 -5.73 3.26 -2.53
N ALA A 73 -6.16 3.56 -1.31
CA ALA A 73 -7.52 3.92 -0.96
C ALA A 73 -7.66 5.44 -0.97
N LEU A 74 -8.59 5.96 -1.76
CA LEU A 74 -8.88 7.39 -1.87
C LEU A 74 -10.37 7.60 -1.60
N TYR A 75 -10.72 8.40 -0.61
CA TYR A 75 -12.11 8.57 -0.15
C TYR A 75 -12.51 10.05 0.00
N GLY A 76 -11.96 10.88 -0.86
CA GLY A 76 -12.23 12.30 -1.01
C GLY A 76 -11.72 12.75 -2.39
N SER A 77 -12.28 13.82 -2.95
CA SER A 77 -11.92 14.26 -4.30
C SER A 77 -10.66 15.12 -4.33
N GLY A 78 -9.93 15.07 -5.44
CA GLY A 78 -8.69 15.83 -5.63
C GLY A 78 -7.53 15.32 -4.79
N ARG A 79 -7.50 14.02 -4.47
CA ARG A 79 -6.36 13.36 -3.83
C ARG A 79 -5.51 12.70 -4.90
N GLN A 80 -4.19 12.67 -4.72
CA GLN A 80 -3.28 12.13 -5.72
C GLN A 80 -2.13 11.38 -5.07
N ALA A 81 -1.78 10.25 -5.64
CA ALA A 81 -0.60 9.48 -5.25
C ALA A 81 -0.01 8.73 -6.45
N SER A 82 1.25 8.33 -6.32
CA SER A 82 2.00 7.69 -7.40
C SER A 82 2.76 6.46 -6.89
N LEU A 83 2.79 5.41 -7.71
CA LEU A 83 3.75 4.33 -7.60
C LEU A 83 5.14 4.86 -7.96
N ILE A 84 6.09 4.74 -7.02
CA ILE A 84 7.50 5.06 -7.24
C ILE A 84 8.24 3.82 -7.69
N ARG A 85 8.04 2.72 -6.94
CA ARG A 85 8.81 1.49 -7.10
C ARG A 85 7.97 0.29 -6.74
N THR A 86 8.20 -0.82 -7.44
CA THR A 86 7.76 -2.14 -6.99
C THR A 86 8.72 -3.21 -7.47
N CYS A 87 9.01 -4.18 -6.62
CA CYS A 87 9.87 -5.31 -6.96
C CYS A 87 9.59 -6.52 -6.09
N THR A 88 10.08 -7.67 -6.54
CA THR A 88 10.22 -8.87 -5.71
C THR A 88 11.68 -9.09 -5.38
N GLY A 89 11.97 -9.53 -4.17
CA GLY A 89 13.33 -9.75 -3.71
C GLY A 89 13.38 -10.78 -2.59
N SER A 90 14.59 -11.00 -2.10
CA SER A 90 14.80 -11.70 -0.84
C SER A 90 14.71 -10.73 0.32
N ALA A 91 14.50 -11.22 1.54
CA ALA A 91 14.65 -10.43 2.74
C ALA A 91 15.60 -11.08 3.73
N ALA A 92 16.16 -10.24 4.60
CA ALA A 92 16.93 -10.63 5.75
C ALA A 92 16.32 -10.01 7.01
N LEU A 93 16.53 -10.65 8.15
CA LEU A 93 16.21 -10.06 9.44
C LEU A 93 17.33 -9.09 9.82
N ASP A 94 16.97 -7.87 10.25
CA ASP A 94 17.93 -7.00 10.93
C ASP A 94 18.18 -7.47 12.37
N ALA A 95 19.14 -6.84 13.04
CA ALA A 95 19.55 -7.19 14.40
C ALA A 95 18.41 -7.09 15.44
N PHE A 96 17.28 -6.47 15.09
CA PHE A 96 16.10 -6.33 15.94
C PHE A 96 14.99 -7.31 15.56
N GLY A 97 15.26 -8.27 14.67
CA GLY A 97 14.29 -9.24 14.18
C GLY A 97 13.25 -8.63 13.25
N VAL A 98 13.54 -7.47 12.65
CA VAL A 98 12.65 -6.83 11.67
C VAL A 98 13.06 -7.28 10.27
N VAL A 99 12.09 -7.75 9.48
CA VAL A 99 12.31 -8.12 8.09
C VAL A 99 12.67 -6.88 7.27
N ARG A 100 13.81 -6.94 6.58
CA ARG A 100 14.31 -5.94 5.64
C ARG A 100 14.46 -6.59 4.28
N ALA A 101 13.93 -5.96 3.26
CA ALA A 101 14.18 -6.42 1.91
C ALA A 101 15.65 -6.21 1.55
N LEU A 102 16.24 -7.25 0.97
CA LEU A 102 17.50 -7.15 0.23
C LEU A 102 17.14 -6.51 -1.13
N GLU A 103 18.02 -5.65 -1.64
CA GLU A 103 17.73 -4.87 -2.86
C GLU A 103 17.21 -5.77 -3.99
N GLY A 104 16.10 -5.37 -4.61
CA GLY A 104 15.50 -6.05 -5.77
C GLY A 104 15.37 -5.10 -6.94
N GLU A 105 15.53 -5.59 -8.17
CA GLU A 105 15.37 -4.75 -9.36
C GLU A 105 13.92 -4.32 -9.56
N ASP A 106 13.74 -3.05 -9.92
CA ASP A 106 12.42 -2.47 -10.17
C ASP A 106 11.75 -3.18 -11.35
N VAL A 107 10.47 -3.52 -11.19
CA VAL A 107 9.72 -4.18 -12.25
C VAL A 107 9.37 -3.16 -13.33
N GLU A 108 9.98 -3.31 -14.50
CA GLU A 108 9.69 -2.48 -15.67
C GLU A 108 8.21 -2.58 -16.07
N GLY A 109 7.60 -1.46 -16.42
CA GLY A 109 6.19 -1.40 -16.81
C GLY A 109 5.20 -1.61 -15.65
N ALA A 110 5.65 -1.62 -14.40
CA ALA A 110 4.75 -1.67 -13.26
C ALA A 110 3.78 -0.48 -13.23
N ALA A 111 2.48 -0.78 -13.10
CA ALA A 111 1.39 0.19 -13.10
C ALA A 111 0.18 -0.31 -12.28
N PHE A 112 -0.79 0.58 -12.07
CA PHE A 112 -2.12 0.22 -11.59
C PHE A 112 -2.88 -0.59 -12.64
N ASP A 113 -3.62 -1.59 -12.17
CA ASP A 113 -4.54 -2.40 -12.93
C ASP A 113 -5.90 -1.71 -12.97
N LEU A 114 -6.18 -1.05 -14.09
CA LEU A 114 -7.42 -0.30 -14.29
C LEU A 114 -8.65 -1.22 -14.25
N ALA A 115 -8.54 -2.46 -14.73
CA ALA A 115 -9.66 -3.40 -14.76
C ALA A 115 -10.00 -3.96 -13.37
N CYS A 116 -9.01 -4.02 -12.47
CA CYS A 116 -9.22 -4.44 -11.08
C CYS A 116 -9.32 -3.27 -10.09
N SER A 117 -9.18 -2.02 -10.53
CA SER A 117 -9.40 -0.84 -9.69
C SER A 117 -10.88 -0.45 -9.66
N SER A 118 -11.27 0.50 -8.82
CA SER A 118 -12.62 1.07 -8.87
C SER A 118 -12.93 1.58 -10.28
N PRO A 119 -14.08 1.21 -10.87
CA PRO A 119 -14.37 1.47 -12.28
C PRO A 119 -14.67 2.95 -12.58
N GLU A 120 -14.99 3.74 -11.54
CA GLU A 120 -15.28 5.16 -11.62
C GLU A 120 -14.58 5.90 -10.46
N GLY A 121 -14.44 7.22 -10.60
CA GLY A 121 -13.92 8.06 -9.54
C GLY A 121 -12.39 8.11 -9.44
N LEU A 122 -11.68 7.50 -10.39
CA LEU A 122 -10.21 7.46 -10.48
C LEU A 122 -9.75 7.87 -11.88
N ASP A 123 -8.83 8.83 -11.93
CA ASP A 123 -8.12 9.23 -13.14
C ASP A 123 -6.68 8.73 -13.06
N PHE A 124 -6.30 7.85 -14.00
CA PHE A 124 -4.94 7.32 -14.09
C PHE A 124 -4.10 8.13 -15.08
N SER A 125 -2.83 8.34 -14.75
CA SER A 125 -1.86 9.09 -15.55
C SER A 125 -0.45 8.51 -15.41
N ASP A 126 0.53 9.10 -16.09
CA ASP A 126 1.94 8.68 -16.03
C ASP A 126 2.11 7.18 -16.36
N ALA A 127 1.60 6.78 -17.53
CA ALA A 127 1.55 5.38 -17.97
C ALA A 127 0.90 4.42 -16.94
N GLY A 128 -0.05 4.92 -16.14
CA GLY A 128 -0.75 4.15 -15.12
C GLY A 128 -0.02 4.06 -13.77
N LYS A 129 1.04 4.84 -13.56
CA LYS A 129 1.75 4.90 -12.26
C LYS A 129 1.18 5.92 -11.29
N SER A 130 0.42 6.89 -11.79
CA SER A 130 -0.19 7.93 -10.95
C SER A 130 -1.70 7.81 -10.98
N VAL A 131 -2.33 8.05 -9.84
CA VAL A 131 -3.80 8.04 -9.71
C VAL A 131 -4.27 9.29 -8.97
N ALA A 132 -5.32 9.91 -9.49
CA ALA A 132 -6.04 10.99 -8.84
C ALA A 132 -7.51 10.61 -8.60
N SER A 133 -8.06 10.91 -7.44
CA SER A 133 -9.48 10.70 -7.17
C SER A 133 -10.33 11.87 -7.67
N THR A 134 -11.40 11.55 -8.38
CA THR A 134 -12.45 12.51 -8.76
C THR A 134 -13.71 12.34 -7.91
N ALA A 135 -13.90 11.16 -7.32
CA ALA A 135 -15.00 10.87 -6.40
C ALA A 135 -14.76 11.41 -4.98
N THR A 136 -15.87 11.70 -4.29
CA THR A 136 -15.88 11.96 -2.84
C THR A 136 -16.17 10.72 -2.00
N SER A 137 -16.53 9.61 -2.64
CA SER A 137 -16.73 8.31 -2.03
C SER A 137 -15.45 7.48 -2.06
N ASN A 138 -15.46 6.33 -1.39
CA ASN A 138 -14.32 5.43 -1.33
C ASN A 138 -14.04 4.76 -2.69
N THR A 139 -12.80 4.87 -3.13
CA THR A 139 -12.26 4.24 -4.34
C THR A 139 -10.96 3.50 -4.01
N LEU A 140 -10.61 2.52 -4.84
CA LEU A 140 -9.40 1.73 -4.69
C LEU A 140 -8.63 1.64 -6.01
N ALA A 141 -7.40 2.14 -6.02
CA ALA A 141 -6.44 1.88 -7.09
C ALA A 141 -5.59 0.68 -6.69
N THR A 142 -5.47 -0.33 -7.56
CA THR A 142 -4.80 -1.60 -7.24
C THR A 142 -3.73 -1.90 -8.27
N LEU A 143 -2.53 -2.33 -7.86
CA LEU A 143 -1.44 -2.68 -8.77
C LEU A 143 -1.74 -3.94 -9.57
N GLN A 144 -1.17 -4.03 -10.77
CA GLN A 144 -1.21 -5.24 -11.58
C GLN A 144 -0.44 -6.39 -10.91
N LEU A 145 0.75 -6.07 -10.38
CA LEU A 145 1.64 -7.04 -9.76
C LEU A 145 1.05 -7.53 -8.45
N GLY A 146 1.05 -8.85 -8.27
CA GLY A 146 0.66 -9.52 -7.05
C GLY A 146 1.87 -10.21 -6.42
N PHE A 147 1.90 -10.20 -5.10
CA PHE A 147 2.92 -10.85 -4.30
C PHE A 147 2.30 -12.10 -3.69
N ALA A 148 2.59 -13.25 -4.30
CA ALA A 148 2.06 -14.55 -3.89
C ALA A 148 3.02 -15.26 -2.92
N PRO A 149 2.55 -16.24 -2.13
CA PRO A 149 3.42 -17.11 -1.36
C PRO A 149 4.52 -17.73 -2.24
N GLY A 150 5.74 -17.80 -1.72
CA GLY A 150 6.90 -18.37 -2.45
C GLY A 150 7.66 -17.40 -3.37
N VAL A 151 7.20 -16.16 -3.53
CA VAL A 151 7.98 -15.10 -4.24
C VAL A 151 8.99 -14.38 -3.33
N GLY A 152 9.13 -14.84 -2.09
CA GLY A 152 9.93 -14.18 -1.05
C GLY A 152 9.24 -12.92 -0.55
N VAL A 153 9.86 -11.78 -0.82
CA VAL A 153 9.38 -10.47 -0.35
C VAL A 153 8.95 -9.57 -1.49
N GLY A 154 7.77 -9.00 -1.34
CA GLY A 154 7.25 -7.94 -2.19
C GLY A 154 7.53 -6.56 -1.60
N ILE A 155 8.05 -5.64 -2.42
CA ILE A 155 8.25 -4.25 -2.03
C ILE A 155 7.37 -3.37 -2.93
N VAL A 156 6.68 -2.41 -2.33
CA VAL A 156 5.99 -1.34 -3.04
C VAL A 156 6.29 -0.02 -2.36
N GLU A 157 6.64 1.01 -3.14
CA GLU A 157 6.77 2.38 -2.63
C GLU A 157 5.77 3.28 -3.33
N PHE A 158 4.97 3.99 -2.52
CA PHE A 158 4.04 5.00 -2.98
C PHE A 158 4.46 6.37 -2.48
N LYS A 159 4.30 7.39 -3.32
CA LYS A 159 4.42 8.78 -2.92
C LYS A 159 3.03 9.40 -2.78
N LEU A 160 2.77 10.04 -1.65
CA LEU A 160 1.61 10.91 -1.51
C LEU A 160 1.91 12.22 -2.24
N VAL A 161 1.15 12.53 -3.29
CA VAL A 161 1.39 13.74 -4.10
C VAL A 161 0.52 14.88 -3.60
N THR A 162 -0.78 14.64 -3.46
CA THR A 162 -1.75 15.64 -3.02
C THR A 162 -2.71 15.04 -2.00
N ASP A 163 -2.81 15.67 -0.84
CA ASP A 163 -3.86 15.46 0.14
C ASP A 163 -4.21 16.81 0.79
N ARG A 164 -5.27 16.87 1.59
CA ARG A 164 -5.66 18.09 2.31
C ARG A 164 -5.34 17.95 3.78
N ASP A 165 -4.62 18.94 4.30
CA ASP A 165 -4.34 19.06 5.73
C ASP A 165 -5.64 19.06 6.53
N SER A 166 -5.71 18.22 7.56
CA SER A 166 -6.86 18.04 8.45
C SER A 166 -8.13 17.45 7.80
N ASP A 167 -8.05 17.01 6.55
CA ASP A 167 -9.09 16.32 5.77
C ASP A 167 -8.44 15.19 4.93
N GLU A 168 -7.46 14.50 5.49
CA GLU A 168 -6.66 13.54 4.75
C GLU A 168 -7.51 12.32 4.36
N CYS A 169 -7.65 12.11 3.06
CA CYS A 169 -8.53 11.11 2.49
C CYS A 169 -7.79 10.03 1.70
N THR A 170 -6.53 9.79 2.05
CA THR A 170 -5.70 8.74 1.45
C THR A 170 -5.32 7.68 2.49
N ALA A 171 -5.25 6.42 2.05
CA ALA A 171 -4.60 5.35 2.79
C ALA A 171 -3.82 4.45 1.83
N PHE A 172 -2.63 4.01 2.27
CA PHE A 172 -1.73 3.16 1.49
C PHE A 172 -1.73 1.74 2.03
N GLY A 173 -1.61 0.75 1.17
CA GLY A 173 -1.51 -0.62 1.65
C GLY A 173 -1.59 -1.67 0.57
N VAL A 174 -2.28 -2.77 0.86
CA VAL A 174 -2.50 -3.87 -0.07
C VAL A 174 -3.94 -4.35 -0.08
N THR A 175 -4.32 -5.00 -1.18
CA THR A 175 -5.63 -5.66 -1.36
C THR A 175 -5.52 -7.01 -2.06
N THR A 176 -6.50 -7.88 -1.86
CA THR A 176 -6.72 -9.08 -2.70
C THR A 176 -7.53 -8.75 -3.96
N LYS A 177 -7.37 -9.53 -5.02
CA LYS A 177 -8.21 -9.47 -6.24
C LYS A 177 -9.25 -10.61 -6.29
N PRO A 178 -10.41 -10.43 -6.98
CA PRO A 178 -10.88 -9.16 -7.53
C PRO A 178 -11.19 -8.18 -6.40
N VAL A 179 -11.04 -6.88 -6.66
CA VAL A 179 -11.35 -5.86 -5.65
C VAL A 179 -12.83 -5.94 -5.32
N ARG A 180 -13.13 -6.20 -4.05
CA ARG A 180 -14.49 -6.17 -3.51
C ARG A 180 -14.62 -4.90 -2.69
N THR A 181 -15.20 -3.86 -3.30
CA THR A 181 -15.58 -2.61 -2.61
C THR A 181 -16.82 -2.80 -1.78
#